data_AF-X1UKH0-F1
#
_entry.id   AF-X1UKH0-F1
#
_cell.length_a   1.000
_cell.length_b   1.000
_cell.length_c   1.000
_cell.angle_alpha   90.00
_cell.angle_beta   90.00
_cell.angle_gamma   90.00
#
_symmetry.space_group_name_H-M   'P 1'
#
loop_
_entity.id
_entity.type
_entity.pdbx_description
1 polymer ?
#
loop_
_entity_poly.entity_id
_entity_poly.type
_entity_poly.pdbx_seq_one_letter_code
_entity_poly.pdbx_strand_id
1 'polypeptide(L)'
;DEVVAHLKSKDIGCENILVPKLEDYDLTKMNNIVRMYDDMDPDIVIHLAAVVGGIGANREHPGEFFYKNLIMGIQLIEEAITSFAAFSDSAKSPCL
;
A
#
# COMPACT_ATOMS: atom_id res chain seq x y z
N ASP A 1 6.05 10.81 -10.02
CA ASP A 1 6.32 10.97 -8.58
C ASP A 1 7.83 11.06 -8.39
N GLU A 2 8.31 12.01 -7.59
CA GLU A 2 9.74 12.19 -7.28
C GLU A 2 10.32 10.94 -6.63
N VAL A 3 9.56 10.27 -5.77
CA VAL A 3 10.01 9.02 -5.13
C VAL A 3 10.23 7.92 -6.17
N VAL A 4 9.31 7.78 -7.13
CA VAL A 4 9.47 6.79 -8.22
C VAL A 4 10.72 7.11 -9.06
N ALA A 5 10.98 8.39 -9.35
CA ALA A 5 12.18 8.78 -10.08
C ALA A 5 13.46 8.46 -9.29
N HIS A 6 13.45 8.69 -7.98
CA HIS A 6 14.58 8.36 -7.10
C HIS A 6 14.82 6.84 -7.01
N LEU A 7 13.77 6.04 -6.86
CA LEU A 7 13.87 4.58 -6.82
C LEU A 7 14.42 3.99 -8.13
N LYS A 8 14.10 4.58 -9.28
CA LYS A 8 14.63 4.19 -10.60
C LYS A 8 16.04 4.70 -10.88
N SER A 9 16.60 5.55 -10.03
CA SER A 9 17.95 6.08 -10.23
C SER A 9 18.98 4.95 -10.26
N LYS A 10 20.14 5.20 -10.88
CA LYS A 10 21.21 4.20 -10.96
C LYS A 10 21.77 3.77 -9.59
N ASP A 11 21.64 4.65 -8.59
CA ASP A 11 22.15 4.38 -7.25
C ASP A 11 21.26 3.40 -6.48
N ILE A 12 19.93 3.43 -6.70
CA ILE A 12 18.97 2.50 -6.08
C ILE A 12 18.68 1.29 -6.98
N GLY A 13 18.47 1.51 -8.28
CA GLY A 13 18.31 0.46 -9.27
C GLY A 13 17.01 -0.34 -9.18
N CYS A 14 15.92 0.22 -8.65
CA CYS A 14 14.65 -0.48 -8.57
C CYS A 14 13.97 -0.53 -9.95
N GLU A 15 13.84 -1.73 -10.53
CA GLU A 15 13.29 -1.93 -11.87
C GLU A 15 11.77 -2.15 -11.85
N ASN A 16 11.27 -2.91 -10.89
CA ASN A 16 9.85 -3.26 -10.78
C ASN A 16 9.15 -2.37 -9.74
N ILE A 17 8.57 -1.26 -10.19
CA ILE A 17 7.82 -0.33 -9.35
C ILE A 17 6.35 -0.40 -9.71
N LEU A 18 5.56 -0.86 -8.76
CA LEU A 18 4.11 -0.97 -8.85
C LEU A 18 3.48 0.22 -8.12
N VAL A 19 2.54 0.90 -8.78
CA VAL A 19 1.89 2.09 -8.22
C VAL A 19 0.37 1.86 -8.21
N PRO A 20 -0.24 1.55 -7.05
CA PRO A 20 -1.68 1.41 -6.95
C PRO A 20 -2.35 2.77 -7.17
N LYS A 21 -3.29 2.83 -8.11
CA LYS A 21 -4.10 4.03 -8.36
C LYS A 21 -5.39 3.95 -7.58
N LEU A 22 -5.89 5.09 -7.11
CA LEU A 22 -7.14 5.19 -6.37
C LEU A 22 -8.35 4.62 -7.13
N GLU A 23 -8.38 4.79 -8.45
CA GLU A 23 -9.44 4.28 -9.33
C GLU A 23 -9.52 2.75 -9.34
N ASP A 24 -8.37 2.10 -9.18
CA ASP A 24 -8.26 0.64 -9.19
C ASP A 24 -8.33 0.07 -7.77
N TYR A 25 -7.73 0.76 -6.79
CA TYR A 25 -7.61 0.30 -5.40
C TYR A 25 -7.84 1.46 -4.44
N ASP A 26 -9.08 1.61 -3.95
CA ASP A 26 -9.36 2.47 -2.80
C ASP A 26 -8.82 1.83 -1.52
N LEU A 27 -7.65 2.30 -1.08
CA LEU A 27 -6.93 1.81 0.09
C LEU A 27 -7.63 2.16 1.42
N THR A 28 -8.79 2.80 1.42
CA THR A 28 -9.65 2.87 2.62
C THR A 28 -10.56 1.65 2.77
N LYS A 29 -10.51 0.71 1.81
CA LYS A 29 -11.32 -0.51 1.77
C LYS A 29 -10.41 -1.74 1.83
N MET A 30 -10.59 -2.56 2.87
CA MET A 30 -9.78 -3.77 3.08
C MET A 30 -9.78 -4.70 1.85
N ASN A 31 -10.93 -4.95 1.23
CA ASN A 31 -11.01 -5.84 0.06
C ASN A 31 -10.17 -5.35 -1.12
N ASN A 32 -9.98 -4.04 -1.27
CA ASN A 32 -9.11 -3.50 -2.31
C ASN A 32 -7.64 -3.65 -1.95
N ILE A 33 -7.29 -3.57 -0.67
CA ILE A 33 -5.93 -3.84 -0.19
C ILE A 33 -5.57 -5.30 -0.41
N VAL A 34 -6.41 -6.24 0.01
CA VAL A 34 -6.22 -7.69 -0.22
C VAL A 34 -5.99 -7.96 -1.71
N ARG A 35 -6.90 -7.47 -2.57
CA ARG A 35 -6.77 -7.63 -4.03
C ARG A 35 -5.51 -6.97 -4.58
N MET A 36 -5.10 -5.82 -4.06
CA MET A 36 -3.84 -5.17 -4.47
C MET A 36 -2.64 -6.04 -4.14
N TYR A 37 -2.57 -6.65 -2.95
CA TYR A 37 -1.50 -7.58 -2.59
C TYR A 37 -1.51 -8.83 -3.48
N ASP A 38 -2.67 -9.39 -3.77
CA ASP A 38 -2.80 -10.56 -4.67
C ASP A 38 -2.39 -10.23 -6.12
N ASP A 39 -2.83 -9.09 -6.65
CA ASP A 39 -2.58 -8.68 -8.04
C ASP A 39 -1.11 -8.23 -8.25
N MET A 40 -0.48 -7.65 -7.22
CA MET A 40 0.86 -7.03 -7.32
C MET A 40 1.99 -7.86 -6.73
N ASP A 41 1.71 -8.76 -5.78
CA ASP A 41 2.70 -9.55 -5.03
C ASP A 41 3.94 -8.75 -4.61
N PRO A 42 3.79 -7.65 -3.83
CA PRO A 42 4.88 -6.73 -3.58
C PRO A 42 5.87 -7.24 -2.53
N ASP A 43 7.17 -7.21 -2.85
CA ASP A 43 8.24 -7.48 -1.87
C ASP A 43 8.35 -6.38 -0.80
N ILE A 44 8.13 -5.12 -1.19
CA ILE A 44 8.28 -3.94 -0.35
C ILE A 44 7.14 -2.97 -0.63
N VAL A 45 6.50 -2.47 0.42
CA VAL A 45 5.46 -1.44 0.34
C VAL A 45 5.95 -0.14 0.98
N ILE A 46 5.91 0.95 0.20
CA ILE A 46 6.20 2.30 0.67
C ILE A 46 4.88 3.09 0.68
N HIS A 47 4.30 3.27 1.86
CA HIS A 47 2.99 3.92 2.00
C HIS A 47 3.10 5.45 1.97
N LEU A 48 2.87 6.04 0.80
CA LEU A 48 2.87 7.50 0.59
C LEU A 48 1.47 8.08 0.32
N ALA A 49 0.44 7.23 0.28
CA ALA A 49 -0.93 7.68 0.04
C ALA A 49 -1.50 8.39 1.27
N ALA A 50 -2.15 9.53 1.06
CA ALA A 50 -2.83 10.27 2.10
C ALA A 50 -4.02 11.04 1.52
N VAL A 51 -5.08 11.14 2.30
CA VAL A 51 -6.15 12.10 2.07
C VAL A 51 -5.69 13.45 2.60
N VAL A 52 -5.45 14.36 1.66
CA VAL A 52 -4.99 15.72 1.92
C VAL A 52 -5.97 16.72 1.31
N GLY A 53 -6.01 17.91 1.87
CA GLY A 53 -6.95 18.96 1.47
C GLY A 53 -6.45 20.32 1.94
N GLY A 54 -7.08 21.38 1.43
CA GLY A 54 -6.78 22.73 1.90
C GLY A 54 -7.09 22.89 3.39
N ILE A 55 -6.52 23.93 4.01
CA ILE A 55 -6.69 24.24 5.44
C ILE A 55 -8.19 24.30 5.82
N GLY A 56 -9.04 24.84 4.94
CA GLY A 56 -10.49 24.87 5.15
C GLY A 56 -11.12 23.47 5.22
N ALA A 57 -10.88 22.64 4.21
CA ALA A 57 -11.42 21.28 4.14
C ALA A 57 -10.99 20.41 5.34
N ASN A 58 -9.73 20.51 5.75
CA ASN A 58 -9.23 19.78 6.93
C ASN A 58 -9.84 20.29 8.24
N ARG A 59 -10.25 21.57 8.32
CA ARG A 59 -10.95 22.13 9.49
C ARG A 59 -12.43 21.78 9.52
N GLU A 60 -13.06 21.66 8.35
CA GLU A 60 -14.46 21.25 8.22
C GLU A 60 -14.64 19.75 8.48
N HIS A 61 -13.67 18.92 8.06
CA HIS A 61 -13.76 17.45 8.16
C HIS A 61 -12.55 16.77 8.83
N PRO A 62 -12.06 17.25 10.00
CA PRO A 62 -10.82 16.74 10.60
C PRO A 62 -10.90 15.25 10.97
N GLY A 63 -12.07 14.81 11.47
CA GLY A 63 -12.28 13.41 11.86
C GLY A 63 -12.26 12.44 10.67
N GLU A 64 -12.78 12.86 9.52
CA GLU A 64 -12.79 12.04 8.31
C GLU A 64 -11.38 11.87 7.75
N PHE A 65 -10.60 12.95 7.69
CA PHE A 65 -9.22 12.92 7.23
C PHE A 65 -8.37 12.05 8.15
N PHE A 66 -8.52 12.22 9.46
CA PHE A 66 -7.85 11.39 10.45
C PHE A 66 -8.21 9.91 10.29
N TYR A 67 -9.50 9.60 10.22
CA TYR A 67 -9.97 8.23 10.06
C TYR A 67 -9.44 7.58 8.78
N LYS A 68 -9.56 8.26 7.63
CA LYS A 68 -9.12 7.72 6.34
C LYS A 68 -7.61 7.48 6.29
N ASN A 69 -6.81 8.41 6.80
CA ASN A 69 -5.35 8.24 6.84
C ASN A 69 -4.94 7.13 7.81
N LEU A 70 -5.63 7.00 8.95
CA LEU A 70 -5.36 5.95 9.93
C LEU A 70 -5.73 4.56 9.41
N ILE A 71 -6.96 4.40 8.91
CA ILE A 71 -7.47 3.09 8.50
C ILE A 71 -6.69 2.53 7.30
N MET A 72 -6.31 3.41 6.36
CA MET A 72 -5.51 3.06 5.19
C MET A 72 -4.16 2.46 5.60
N GLY A 73 -3.41 3.15 6.47
CA GLY A 73 -2.10 2.69 6.92
C GLY A 73 -2.16 1.42 7.78
N ILE A 74 -3.12 1.33 8.70
CA ILE A 74 -3.28 0.15 9.56
C ILE A 74 -3.62 -1.10 8.75
N GLN A 75 -4.56 -0.99 7.81
CA GLN A 75 -4.98 -2.13 6.98
C GLN A 75 -3.85 -2.63 6.08
N LEU A 76 -3.05 -1.72 5.50
CA LEU A 76 -1.87 -2.10 4.70
C LEU A 76 -0.84 -2.88 5.52
N ILE A 77 -0.57 -2.45 6.76
CA ILE A 77 0.38 -3.14 7.63
C ILE A 77 -0.14 -4.54 7.99
N GLU A 78 -1.41 -4.64 8.36
CA GLU A 78 -2.03 -5.93 8.72
C GLU A 78 -2.01 -6.91 7.55
N GLU A 79 -2.34 -6.44 6.34
CA GLU A 79 -2.33 -7.29 5.16
C GLU A 79 -0.91 -7.72 4.79
N ALA A 80 0.09 -6.84 4.90
CA ALA A 80 1.49 -7.22 4.68
C ALA A 80 1.93 -8.39 5.56
N ILE A 81 1.53 -8.38 6.85
CA ILE A 81 1.84 -9.44 7.80
C ILE A 81 1.09 -10.73 7.41
N THR A 82 -0.20 -10.61 7.08
CA THR A 82 -1.07 -11.74 6.71
C THR A 82 -0.58 -12.42 5.44
N SER A 83 -0.31 -11.65 4.38
CA SER A 83 0.15 -12.17 3.08
C SER A 83 1.54 -12.78 3.17
N PHE A 84 2.44 -12.22 4.00
CA PHE A 84 3.74 -12.84 4.23
C PHE A 84 3.64 -14.18 4.97
N ALA A 85 2.74 -14.29 5.96
CA ALA A 85 2.46 -15.56 6.62
C ALA A 85 1.88 -16.59 5.65
N ALA A 86 0.95 -16.19 4.78
CA ALA A 86 0.38 -17.04 3.73
C ALA A 86 1.44 -17.51 2.72
N PHE A 87 2.37 -16.63 2.33
CA PHE A 87 3.51 -16.97 1.48
C PHE A 87 4.45 -18.00 2.15
N SER A 88 4.72 -17.86 3.45
CA SER A 88 5.53 -18.83 4.19
C SER A 88 4.90 -20.22 4.24
N ASP A 89 3.57 -20.31 4.29
CA ASP A 89 2.85 -21.58 4.28
C ASP A 89 2.78 -22.19 2.87
N SER A 90 2.65 -21.39 1.80
CA SER A 90 2.70 -21.90 0.42
C SER A 90 4.09 -22.38 0.00
N ALA A 91 5.16 -21.76 0.52
CA ALA A 91 6.55 -22.18 0.33
C ALA A 91 6.93 -23.49 1.08
N LYS A 92 6.05 -24.03 1.94
CA LYS A 92 6.20 -25.34 2.58
C LYS A 92 5.55 -26.49 1.78
N SER A 93 5.45 -26.37 0.45
CA SER A 93 5.20 -27.54 -0.39
C SER A 93 6.44 -28.44 -0.39
N PRO A 94 6.30 -29.76 -0.15
CA PRO A 94 7.43 -30.62 0.18
C PRO A 94 8.34 -30.77 -1.04
N CYS A 95 9.64 -30.61 -0.84
CA CYS A 95 10.62 -31.29 -1.66
C CYS A 95 10.24 -32.79 -1.68
N LEU A 96 9.63 -33.23 -2.79
CA LEU A 96 9.53 -34.63 -3.22
C LEU A 96 10.63 -34.89 -4.24
#